data_AF-A0AAD5X7C4-F1
#
_entry.id   AF-A0AAD5X7C4-F1
#
_cell.length_a   1.000
_cell.length_b   1.000
_cell.length_c   1.000
_cell.angle_alpha   90.00
_cell.angle_beta   90.00
_cell.angle_gamma   90.00
#
_symmetry.space_group_name_H-M   'P 1'
#
loop_
_entity.id
_entity.type
_entity.pdbx_description
1 polymer ?
#
loop_
_entity_poly.entity_id
_entity_poly.type
_entity_poly.pdbx_seq_one_letter_code
_entity_poly.pdbx_strand_id
1 'polypeptide(L)'
;MLKDFDIRTSKLEVENVKILDNFLAKSQEVISLTKDLETVRNLFSATEKCCKVLKQQASTNEARIKNLGSELQVKSLQIDSLLADLEVSKNLFSEKEEACQNLSQEVSSHQSAIKTFEARILCSDLNTQNIIEALNLEKKKMLDENQKLNLEIISLKIELSSKDEFLKSLNTTVSEREIYVTTQQENIVELNNNLNCTQKELSELQALLTKKEESYNLLLENLNILDSERQSLQKILTEKDHTLVHIENAINSATAERNLTSENFEKSKAEIKRLNEGNVVFQANILAYQSNTQSLQAALAEKTDLAKTLEQKLSLVTKEFETQIQDDSKSISKLKTNLELASIKLNAKEIEFQESITKENLITQELAKKNTELNLLDSEIITLQKTLVEKSSHSNQLAKELMQEQSKSNSLHIEHQRSVQSFEALLSQKNNLIKSLEANLFLLKAEYETFASKSSESASKLTKEIESISIKLNAKEIEYHDLKSQKNSMADEITRLRSEFVSLQKNLAEKSSNVNHLAENFNLEQSKTKSHQNLTSENDLKTNLLREKFEVSENQVKIFSQESETLKNLQEQ
;
A
#
# COMPACT_ATOMS: atom_id res chain seq x y z
N MET A 1 -52.80 -83.49 -8.03
CA MET A 1 -52.65 -82.80 -9.33
C MET A 1 -52.98 -81.32 -9.22
N LEU A 2 -54.25 -80.87 -9.15
CA LEU A 2 -54.57 -79.42 -9.02
C LEU A 2 -53.93 -78.76 -7.78
N LYS A 3 -53.93 -79.42 -6.62
CA LYS A 3 -53.22 -78.94 -5.42
C LYS A 3 -51.69 -78.88 -5.58
N ASP A 4 -51.11 -79.82 -6.33
CA ASP A 4 -49.65 -79.86 -6.54
C ASP A 4 -49.21 -78.81 -7.56
N PHE A 5 -50.11 -78.43 -8.47
CA PHE A 5 -49.96 -77.32 -9.40
C PHE A 5 -49.92 -75.99 -8.64
N ASP A 6 -50.94 -75.70 -7.82
CA ASP A 6 -50.99 -74.46 -7.01
C ASP A 6 -49.75 -74.25 -6.14
N ILE A 7 -49.30 -75.30 -5.44
CA ILE A 7 -48.14 -75.21 -4.53
C ILE A 7 -46.84 -74.90 -5.29
N ARG A 8 -46.67 -75.45 -6.50
CA ARG A 8 -45.47 -75.20 -7.32
C ARG A 8 -45.48 -73.79 -7.90
N THR A 9 -46.62 -73.35 -8.43
CA THR A 9 -46.77 -72.00 -9.02
C THR A 9 -46.55 -70.93 -7.96
N SER A 10 -47.16 -71.07 -6.77
CA SER A 10 -46.97 -70.11 -5.67
C SER A 10 -45.53 -70.08 -5.16
N LYS A 11 -44.80 -71.21 -5.17
CA LYS A 11 -43.39 -71.24 -4.75
C LYS A 11 -42.48 -70.51 -5.74
N LEU A 12 -42.69 -70.72 -7.05
CA LEU A 12 -41.97 -70.03 -8.12
C LEU A 12 -42.28 -68.52 -8.14
N GLU A 13 -43.53 -68.12 -7.89
CA GLU A 13 -43.91 -66.70 -7.78
C GLU A 13 -43.22 -66.01 -6.61
N VAL A 14 -43.20 -66.63 -5.42
CA VAL A 14 -42.51 -66.07 -4.25
C VAL A 14 -41.01 -65.94 -4.46
N GLU A 15 -40.40 -66.90 -5.16
CA GLU A 15 -38.97 -66.87 -5.47
C GLU A 15 -38.64 -65.80 -6.53
N ASN A 16 -39.48 -65.64 -7.55
CA ASN A 16 -39.37 -64.58 -8.55
C ASN A 16 -39.51 -63.18 -7.95
N VAL A 17 -40.50 -62.96 -7.08
CA VAL A 17 -40.69 -61.68 -6.39
C VAL A 17 -39.47 -61.34 -5.54
N LYS A 18 -38.91 -62.30 -4.81
CA LYS A 18 -37.68 -62.09 -4.02
C LYS A 18 -36.46 -61.76 -4.88
N ILE A 19 -36.30 -62.41 -6.04
CA ILE A 19 -35.19 -62.13 -6.95
C ILE A 19 -35.37 -60.73 -7.57
N LEU A 20 -36.59 -60.36 -7.95
CA LEU A 20 -36.91 -59.06 -8.52
C LEU A 20 -36.72 -57.92 -7.51
N ASP A 21 -37.18 -58.08 -6.28
CA ASP A 21 -37.00 -57.09 -5.20
C ASP A 21 -35.50 -56.89 -4.90
N ASN A 22 -34.73 -57.98 -4.84
CA ASN A 22 -33.28 -57.91 -4.67
C ASN A 22 -32.59 -57.23 -5.87
N PHE A 23 -33.02 -57.54 -7.10
CA PHE A 23 -32.50 -56.89 -8.30
C PHE A 23 -32.75 -55.39 -8.27
N LEU A 24 -34.00 -54.97 -7.99
CA LEU A 24 -34.37 -53.55 -7.91
C LEU A 24 -33.58 -52.81 -6.82
N ALA A 25 -33.43 -53.40 -5.63
CA ALA A 25 -32.62 -52.83 -4.55
C ALA A 25 -31.16 -52.65 -4.97
N LYS A 26 -30.56 -53.64 -5.64
CA LYS A 26 -29.18 -53.55 -6.13
C LYS A 26 -29.02 -52.59 -7.31
N SER A 27 -30.00 -52.48 -8.20
CA SER A 27 -30.00 -51.46 -9.26
C SER A 27 -30.06 -50.04 -8.67
N GLN A 28 -30.83 -49.82 -7.61
CA GLN A 28 -30.87 -48.53 -6.91
C GLN A 28 -29.52 -48.19 -6.24
N GLU A 29 -28.85 -49.18 -5.62
CA GLU A 29 -27.48 -49.00 -5.09
C GLU A 29 -26.49 -48.59 -6.20
N VAL A 30 -26.55 -49.23 -7.38
CA VAL A 30 -25.69 -48.88 -8.54
C VAL A 30 -25.94 -47.46 -9.03
N ILE A 31 -27.20 -47.02 -9.11
CA ILE A 31 -27.57 -45.65 -9.48
C ILE A 31 -27.01 -44.65 -8.46
N SER A 32 -27.15 -44.93 -7.16
CA SER A 32 -26.61 -44.08 -6.10
C SER A 32 -25.09 -43.95 -6.19
N LEU A 33 -24.38 -45.08 -6.31
CA LEU A 33 -22.92 -45.10 -6.42
C LEU A 33 -22.42 -44.36 -7.66
N THR A 34 -23.16 -44.43 -8.77
CA THR A 34 -22.83 -43.71 -10.00
C THR A 34 -22.94 -42.19 -9.79
N LYS A 35 -23.98 -41.74 -9.07
CA LYS A 35 -24.16 -40.32 -8.73
C LYS A 35 -23.07 -39.82 -7.76
N ASP A 36 -22.68 -40.64 -6.79
CA ASP A 36 -21.59 -40.32 -5.86
C ASP A 36 -20.25 -40.23 -6.59
N LEU A 37 -19.99 -41.15 -7.53
CA LEU A 37 -18.80 -41.12 -8.39
C LEU A 37 -18.74 -39.84 -9.24
N GLU A 38 -19.86 -39.45 -9.86
CA GLU A 38 -19.98 -38.21 -10.64
C GLU A 38 -19.67 -36.99 -9.76
N THR A 39 -20.20 -36.97 -8.54
CA THR A 39 -19.97 -35.89 -7.56
C THR A 39 -18.50 -35.79 -7.18
N VAL A 40 -17.84 -36.91 -6.85
CA VAL A 40 -16.41 -36.94 -6.52
C VAL A 40 -15.57 -36.49 -7.72
N ARG A 41 -15.93 -36.89 -8.95
CA ARG A 41 -15.23 -36.48 -10.17
C ARG A 41 -15.30 -34.97 -10.41
N ASN A 42 -16.47 -34.37 -10.17
CA ASN A 42 -16.67 -32.92 -10.29
C ASN A 42 -15.86 -32.16 -9.22
N LEU A 43 -15.87 -32.62 -7.98
CA LEU A 43 -15.05 -32.05 -6.89
C LEU A 43 -13.55 -32.17 -7.19
N PHE A 44 -13.11 -33.32 -7.71
CA PHE A 44 -11.73 -33.54 -8.14
C PHE A 44 -11.32 -32.54 -9.23
N SER A 45 -12.14 -32.37 -10.27
CA SER A 45 -11.85 -31.43 -11.37
C SER A 45 -11.77 -29.97 -10.87
N ALA A 46 -12.68 -29.56 -9.98
CA ALA A 46 -12.64 -28.23 -9.38
C ALA A 46 -11.36 -28.02 -8.54
N THR A 47 -11.01 -29.00 -7.70
CA THR A 47 -9.81 -29.00 -6.85
C THR A 47 -8.53 -28.92 -7.70
N GLU A 48 -8.46 -29.66 -8.82
CA GLU A 48 -7.33 -29.62 -9.74
C GLU A 48 -7.16 -28.25 -10.40
N LYS A 49 -8.26 -27.61 -10.81
CA LYS A 49 -8.24 -26.23 -11.34
C LYS A 49 -7.73 -25.23 -10.30
N CYS A 50 -8.20 -25.32 -9.05
CA CYS A 50 -7.70 -24.49 -7.95
C CYS A 50 -6.20 -24.67 -7.72
N CYS A 51 -5.70 -25.92 -7.72
CA CYS A 51 -4.27 -26.21 -7.62
C CYS A 51 -3.46 -25.54 -8.73
N LYS A 52 -3.93 -25.57 -9.99
CA LYS A 52 -3.25 -24.92 -11.13
C LYS A 52 -3.17 -23.40 -10.95
N VAL A 53 -4.27 -22.76 -10.54
CA VAL A 53 -4.32 -21.32 -10.26
C VAL A 53 -3.36 -20.93 -9.13
N LEU A 54 -3.37 -21.67 -8.01
CA LEU A 54 -2.47 -21.41 -6.89
C LEU A 54 -0.99 -21.53 -7.29
N LYS A 55 -0.63 -22.54 -8.08
CA LYS A 55 0.75 -22.70 -8.60
C LYS A 55 1.16 -21.55 -9.50
N GLN A 56 0.28 -21.09 -10.39
CA GLN A 56 0.55 -19.96 -11.27
C GLN A 56 0.72 -18.65 -10.48
N GLN A 57 -0.12 -18.44 -9.47
CA GLN A 57 -0.04 -17.28 -8.59
C GLN A 57 1.23 -17.31 -7.72
N ALA A 58 1.61 -18.48 -7.19
CA ALA A 58 2.87 -18.66 -6.47
C ALA A 58 4.08 -18.33 -7.36
N SER A 59 4.14 -18.87 -8.58
CA SER A 59 5.22 -18.59 -9.54
C SER A 59 5.32 -17.10 -9.91
N THR A 60 4.18 -16.42 -10.06
CA THR A 60 4.14 -14.97 -10.32
C THR A 60 4.69 -14.19 -9.13
N ASN A 61 4.33 -14.58 -7.91
CA ASN A 61 4.86 -13.96 -6.69
C ASN A 61 6.35 -14.26 -6.49
N GLU A 62 6.85 -15.45 -6.86
CA GLU A 62 8.28 -15.77 -6.85
C GLU A 62 9.06 -14.84 -7.77
N ALA A 63 8.57 -14.62 -8.99
CA ALA A 63 9.16 -13.65 -9.91
C ALA A 63 9.15 -12.22 -9.33
N ARG A 64 8.04 -11.83 -8.68
CA ARG A 64 7.94 -10.53 -7.98
C ARG A 64 8.97 -10.40 -6.86
N ILE A 65 9.15 -11.43 -6.04
CA ILE A 65 10.18 -11.46 -4.98
C ILE A 65 11.58 -11.31 -5.58
N LYS A 66 11.88 -12.01 -6.68
CA LYS A 66 13.17 -11.91 -7.34
C LYS A 66 13.44 -10.47 -7.79
N ASN A 67 12.46 -9.83 -8.42
CA ASN A 67 12.57 -8.42 -8.85
C ASN A 67 12.75 -7.47 -7.66
N LEU A 68 11.92 -7.61 -6.61
CA LEU A 68 12.04 -6.80 -5.39
C LEU A 68 13.39 -7.01 -4.68
N GLY A 69 13.92 -8.23 -4.70
CA GLY A 69 15.25 -8.54 -4.17
C GLY A 69 16.37 -7.82 -4.94
N SER A 70 16.30 -7.83 -6.28
CA SER A 70 17.23 -7.05 -7.11
C SER A 70 17.09 -5.54 -6.89
N GLU A 71 15.86 -5.03 -6.77
CA GLU A 71 15.60 -3.62 -6.47
C GLU A 71 16.16 -3.20 -5.10
N LEU A 72 15.98 -4.03 -4.07
CA LEU A 72 16.57 -3.82 -2.74
C LEU A 72 18.09 -3.75 -2.78
N GLN A 73 18.72 -4.63 -3.57
CA GLN A 73 20.17 -4.61 -3.74
C GLN A 73 20.64 -3.30 -4.39
N VAL A 74 19.96 -2.85 -5.45
CA VAL A 74 20.27 -1.57 -6.11
C VAL A 74 20.10 -0.40 -5.15
N LYS A 75 18.98 -0.33 -4.41
CA LYS A 75 18.75 0.74 -3.43
C LYS A 75 19.75 0.72 -2.28
N SER A 76 20.18 -0.46 -1.83
CA SER A 76 21.24 -0.57 -0.81
C SER A 76 22.54 0.01 -1.34
N LEU A 77 22.97 -0.36 -2.55
CA LEU A 77 24.19 0.18 -3.16
C LEU A 77 24.11 1.69 -3.39
N GLN A 78 22.94 2.22 -3.75
CA GLN A 78 22.72 3.67 -3.88
C GLN A 78 22.88 4.39 -2.53
N ILE A 79 22.32 3.84 -1.45
CA ILE A 79 22.49 4.41 -0.10
C ILE A 79 23.95 4.35 0.33
N ASP A 80 24.64 3.23 0.11
CA ASP A 80 26.05 3.08 0.45
C ASP A 80 26.92 4.11 -0.31
N SER A 81 26.63 4.33 -1.59
CA SER A 81 27.29 5.38 -2.39
C SER A 81 27.03 6.79 -1.83
N LEU A 82 25.77 7.12 -1.51
CA LEU A 82 25.44 8.43 -0.95
C LEU A 82 26.05 8.64 0.44
N LEU A 83 26.14 7.60 1.26
CA LEU A 83 26.83 7.66 2.56
C LEU A 83 28.33 7.90 2.39
N ALA A 84 28.96 7.29 1.39
CA ALA A 84 30.36 7.56 1.06
C ALA A 84 30.54 9.02 0.59
N ASP A 85 29.65 9.53 -0.26
CA ASP A 85 29.68 10.93 -0.71
C ASP A 85 29.46 11.91 0.46
N LEU A 86 28.57 11.57 1.39
CA LEU A 86 28.33 12.36 2.61
C LEU A 86 29.59 12.44 3.47
N GLU A 87 30.27 11.31 3.68
CA GLU A 87 31.48 11.23 4.50
C GLU A 87 32.62 12.04 3.88
N VAL A 88 32.82 11.91 2.57
CA VAL A 88 33.80 12.73 1.82
C VAL A 88 33.47 14.21 1.95
N SER A 89 32.19 14.59 1.78
CA SER A 89 31.75 15.98 1.89
C SER A 89 31.92 16.55 3.29
N LYS A 90 31.67 15.75 4.35
CA LYS A 90 31.91 16.13 5.75
C LYS A 90 33.39 16.39 6.04
N ASN A 91 34.27 15.52 5.57
CA ASN A 91 35.71 15.70 5.75
C ASN A 91 36.21 16.97 5.04
N LEU A 92 35.79 17.19 3.80
CA LEU A 92 36.09 18.41 3.04
C LEU A 92 35.51 19.66 3.72
N PHE A 93 34.30 19.58 4.27
CA PHE A 93 33.69 20.68 5.01
C PHE A 93 34.51 21.03 6.25
N SER A 94 34.90 20.03 7.05
CA SER A 94 35.72 20.21 8.24
C SER A 94 37.08 20.84 7.91
N GLU A 95 37.76 20.40 6.86
CA GLU A 95 39.04 21.00 6.42
C GLU A 95 38.88 22.48 6.04
N LYS A 96 37.79 22.84 5.36
CA LYS A 96 37.51 24.22 4.96
C LYS A 96 37.07 25.09 6.14
N GLU A 97 36.32 24.52 7.06
CA GLU A 97 35.95 25.18 8.32
C GLU A 97 37.19 25.53 9.14
N GLU A 98 38.11 24.58 9.32
CA GLU A 98 39.38 24.79 10.03
C GLU A 98 40.22 25.88 9.34
N ALA A 99 40.34 25.84 8.01
CA ALA A 99 41.04 26.88 7.25
C ALA A 99 40.41 28.27 7.44
N CYS A 100 39.08 28.36 7.44
CA CYS A 100 38.34 29.61 7.67
C CYS A 100 38.50 30.14 9.11
N GLN A 101 38.56 29.24 10.10
CA GLN A 101 38.83 29.59 11.50
C GLN A 101 40.26 30.12 11.68
N ASN A 102 41.25 29.43 11.09
CA ASN A 102 42.65 29.86 11.13
C ASN A 102 42.83 31.26 10.50
N LEU A 103 42.23 31.51 9.33
CA LEU A 103 42.24 32.83 8.70
C LEU A 103 41.51 33.88 9.54
N SER A 104 40.38 33.56 10.17
CA SER A 104 39.70 34.50 11.08
C SER A 104 40.58 34.90 12.27
N GLN A 105 41.34 33.95 12.81
CA GLN A 105 42.27 34.22 13.90
C GLN A 105 43.44 35.09 13.42
N GLU A 106 43.96 34.83 12.22
CA GLU A 106 45.04 35.59 11.61
C GLU A 106 44.61 37.03 11.26
N VAL A 107 43.42 37.21 10.67
CA VAL A 107 42.80 38.52 10.41
C VAL A 107 42.62 39.30 11.72
N SER A 108 42.12 38.65 12.78
CA SER A 108 41.96 39.28 14.09
C SER A 108 43.31 39.72 14.69
N SER A 109 44.35 38.90 14.54
CA SER A 109 45.72 39.22 14.98
C SER A 109 46.26 40.44 14.23
N HIS A 110 46.15 40.46 12.89
CA HIS A 110 46.58 41.57 12.04
C HIS A 110 45.80 42.86 12.35
N GLN A 111 44.48 42.79 12.56
CA GLN A 111 43.68 43.94 12.99
C GLN A 111 44.14 44.49 14.35
N SER A 112 44.47 43.62 15.31
CA SER A 112 45.02 44.04 16.60
C SER A 112 46.39 44.70 16.45
N ALA A 113 47.24 44.18 15.56
CA ALA A 113 48.55 44.76 15.26
C ALA A 113 48.41 46.14 14.60
N ILE A 114 47.50 46.29 13.63
CA ILE A 114 47.18 47.56 12.97
C ILE A 114 46.69 48.59 14.00
N LYS A 115 45.72 48.24 14.84
CA LYS A 115 45.24 49.14 15.93
C LYS A 115 46.37 49.58 16.86
N THR A 116 47.30 48.67 17.17
CA THR A 116 48.49 48.98 17.99
C THR A 116 49.44 49.93 17.26
N PHE A 117 49.62 49.76 15.95
CA PHE A 117 50.41 50.67 15.11
C PHE A 117 49.76 52.05 15.00
N GLU A 118 48.46 52.12 14.71
CA GLU A 118 47.68 53.37 14.68
C GLU A 118 47.82 54.13 16.00
N ALA A 119 47.66 53.45 17.14
CA ALA A 119 47.82 54.08 18.46
C ALA A 119 49.25 54.62 18.69
N ARG A 120 50.29 53.92 18.19
CA ARG A 120 51.68 54.38 18.30
C ARG A 120 51.97 55.58 17.41
N ILE A 121 51.43 55.60 16.18
CA ILE A 121 51.55 56.75 15.27
C ILE A 121 50.88 57.97 15.92
N LEU A 122 49.66 57.81 16.45
CA LEU A 122 48.94 58.89 17.12
C LEU A 122 49.72 59.48 18.32
N CYS A 123 50.34 58.61 19.15
CA CYS A 123 51.20 59.06 20.25
C CYS A 123 52.49 59.75 19.76
N SER A 124 53.08 59.29 18.66
CA SER A 124 54.27 59.90 18.05
C SER A 124 53.97 61.29 17.50
N ASP A 125 52.84 61.45 16.81
CA ASP A 125 52.38 62.74 16.28
C ASP A 125 52.15 63.75 17.41
N LEU A 126 51.48 63.31 18.49
CA LEU A 126 51.25 64.13 19.67
C LEU A 126 52.57 64.59 20.32
N ASN A 127 53.56 63.70 20.41
CA ASN A 127 54.87 64.01 20.98
C ASN A 127 55.66 64.97 20.08
N THR A 128 55.60 64.77 18.76
CA THR A 128 56.22 65.67 17.77
C THR A 128 55.62 67.07 17.84
N GLN A 129 54.30 67.16 18.01
CA GLN A 129 53.60 68.43 18.16
C GLN A 129 54.00 69.16 19.44
N ASN A 130 54.15 68.44 20.56
CA ASN A 130 54.66 69.00 21.82
C ASN A 130 56.10 69.53 21.69
N ILE A 131 56.98 68.81 20.97
CA ILE A 131 58.35 69.26 20.70
C ILE A 131 58.37 70.52 19.84
N ILE A 132 57.52 70.59 18.80
CA ILE A 132 57.38 71.78 17.94
C ILE A 132 56.89 72.99 18.75
N GLU A 133 55.91 72.81 19.63
CA GLU A 133 55.44 73.88 20.53
C GLU A 133 56.54 74.35 21.49
N ALA A 134 57.30 73.43 22.09
CA ALA A 134 58.41 73.75 22.97
C ALA A 134 59.52 74.53 22.23
N LEU A 135 59.89 74.11 21.02
CA LEU A 135 60.87 74.80 20.17
C LEU A 135 60.39 76.19 19.76
N ASN A 136 59.11 76.35 19.42
CA ASN A 136 58.53 77.66 19.10
C ASN A 136 58.52 78.60 20.30
N LEU A 137 58.29 78.08 21.51
CA LEU A 137 58.35 78.86 22.75
C LEU A 137 59.78 79.31 23.08
N GLU A 138 60.76 78.41 22.93
CA GLU A 138 62.18 78.72 23.17
C GLU A 138 62.71 79.74 22.14
N LYS A 139 62.34 79.58 20.87
CA LYS A 139 62.64 80.56 19.81
C LYS A 139 62.08 81.95 20.14
N LYS A 140 60.88 82.02 20.71
CA LYS A 140 60.26 83.28 21.12
C LYS A 140 61.03 83.93 22.28
N LYS A 141 61.42 83.17 23.31
CA LYS A 141 62.27 83.68 24.41
C LYS A 141 63.58 84.26 23.90
N MET A 142 64.27 83.54 23.02
CA MET A 142 65.54 83.97 22.43
C MET A 142 65.40 85.24 21.58
N LEU A 143 64.26 85.41 20.91
CA LEU A 143 63.96 86.62 20.14
C LEU A 143 63.69 87.83 21.07
N ASP A 144 62.95 87.61 22.16
CA ASP A 144 62.65 88.64 23.16
C ASP A 144 63.92 89.08 23.91
N GLU A 145 64.82 88.15 24.26
CA GLU A 145 66.14 88.45 24.85
C GLU A 145 67.04 89.23 23.89
N ASN A 146 67.07 88.86 22.61
CA ASN A 146 67.81 89.62 21.60
C ASN A 146 67.28 91.05 21.44
N GLN A 147 65.97 91.24 21.47
CA GLN A 147 65.37 92.57 21.42
C GLN A 147 65.72 93.40 22.65
N LYS A 148 65.72 92.78 23.84
CA LYS A 148 66.14 93.44 25.09
C LYS A 148 67.60 93.87 25.06
N LEU A 149 68.51 92.97 24.63
CA LEU A 149 69.93 93.27 24.45
C LEU A 149 70.15 94.38 23.42
N ASN A 150 69.38 94.40 22.33
CA ASN A 150 69.50 95.45 21.31
C ASN A 150 69.07 96.83 21.85
N LEU A 151 68.02 96.88 22.68
CA LEU A 151 67.60 98.11 23.37
C LEU A 151 68.65 98.58 24.39
N GLU A 152 69.30 97.66 25.09
CA GLU A 152 70.39 97.94 26.04
C GLU A 152 71.64 98.46 25.33
N ILE A 153 71.99 97.87 24.17
CA ILE A 153 73.04 98.38 23.28
C ILE A 153 72.74 99.81 22.82
N ILE A 154 71.49 100.10 22.44
CA ILE A 154 71.07 101.46 22.05
C ILE A 154 71.20 102.44 23.23
N SER A 155 70.83 102.02 24.45
CA SER A 155 70.99 102.83 25.67
C SER A 155 72.46 103.15 25.97
N LEU A 156 73.32 102.15 25.90
CA LEU A 156 74.76 102.30 26.12
C LEU A 156 75.43 103.15 25.01
N LYS A 157 74.90 103.11 23.79
CA LYS A 157 75.37 103.94 22.66
C LYS A 157 75.09 105.43 22.86
N ILE A 158 74.06 105.78 23.65
CA ILE A 158 73.69 107.15 24.00
C ILE A 158 74.56 107.67 25.16
N GLU A 159 74.92 106.82 26.11
CA GLU A 159 75.76 107.16 27.27
C GLU A 159 77.24 107.40 26.90
N LEU A 160 77.67 106.88 25.74
CA LEU A 160 79.04 106.95 25.22
C LEU A 160 79.49 108.33 24.68
N SER A 161 78.62 109.36 24.70
CA SER A 161 78.91 110.70 24.14
C SER A 161 79.58 111.70 25.12
N SER A 162 79.94 111.32 26.36
CA SER A 162 80.56 112.26 27.34
C SER A 162 81.88 111.79 28.01
N LYS A 163 82.98 111.98 27.27
CA LYS A 163 84.41 112.33 27.56
C LYS A 163 85.27 111.80 28.76
N ASP A 164 86.44 111.27 28.33
CA ASP A 164 87.86 111.50 28.73
C ASP A 164 88.53 110.98 30.03
N GLU A 165 87.84 110.71 31.15
CA GLU A 165 88.34 109.69 32.12
C GLU A 165 88.06 108.25 31.64
N PHE A 166 87.18 108.19 30.65
CA PHE A 166 86.70 107.05 29.89
C PHE A 166 87.82 106.18 29.32
N LEU A 167 88.90 106.74 28.75
CA LEU A 167 89.90 105.99 27.95
C LEU A 167 90.69 104.91 28.72
N LYS A 168 90.92 105.06 30.03
CA LYS A 168 91.59 104.01 30.83
C LYS A 168 90.64 102.91 31.27
N SER A 169 89.41 103.24 31.65
CA SER A 169 88.36 102.23 31.85
C SER A 169 88.00 101.57 30.52
N LEU A 170 88.08 102.29 29.40
CA LEU A 170 87.76 101.82 28.06
C LEU A 170 88.70 100.70 27.64
N ASN A 171 89.99 100.74 27.95
CA ASN A 171 90.88 99.63 27.63
C ASN A 171 90.54 98.37 28.44
N THR A 172 90.15 98.53 29.71
CA THR A 172 89.70 97.41 30.55
C THR A 172 88.35 96.88 30.08
N THR A 173 87.40 97.76 29.77
CA THR A 173 86.06 97.44 29.26
C THR A 173 86.08 96.93 27.82
N VAL A 174 87.03 97.35 26.98
CA VAL A 174 87.26 96.82 25.63
C VAL A 174 87.87 95.43 25.74
N SER A 175 88.85 95.19 26.63
CA SER A 175 89.34 93.84 26.88
C SER A 175 88.26 92.93 27.50
N GLU A 176 87.44 93.43 28.44
CA GLU A 176 86.29 92.69 28.99
C GLU A 176 85.21 92.44 27.92
N ARG A 177 84.98 93.39 27.00
CA ARG A 177 84.05 93.22 25.86
C ARG A 177 84.61 92.32 24.79
N GLU A 178 85.92 92.32 24.54
CA GLU A 178 86.59 91.37 23.64
C GLU A 178 86.49 89.95 24.22
N ILE A 179 86.71 89.78 25.52
CA ILE A 179 86.45 88.52 26.23
C ILE A 179 84.99 88.12 26.08
N TYR A 180 84.04 89.03 26.35
CA TYR A 180 82.60 88.75 26.23
C TYR A 180 82.19 88.39 24.80
N VAL A 181 82.69 89.09 23.79
CA VAL A 181 82.45 88.79 22.37
C VAL A 181 83.03 87.43 22.02
N THR A 182 84.23 87.11 22.51
CA THR A 182 84.84 85.78 22.32
C THR A 182 83.98 84.68 22.95
N THR A 183 83.48 84.88 24.17
CA THR A 183 82.56 83.95 24.84
C THR A 183 81.23 83.81 24.09
N GLN A 184 80.68 84.88 23.52
CA GLN A 184 79.48 84.81 22.70
C GLN A 184 79.74 84.10 21.37
N GLN A 185 80.92 84.28 20.77
CA GLN A 185 81.34 83.53 19.58
C GLN A 185 81.42 82.04 19.87
N GLU A 186 82.01 81.65 21.01
CA GLU A 186 82.07 80.26 21.47
C GLU A 186 80.67 79.68 21.71
N ASN A 187 79.78 80.43 22.38
CA ASN A 187 78.39 80.02 22.58
C ASN A 187 77.62 79.83 21.26
N ILE A 188 77.85 80.69 20.25
CA ILE A 188 77.23 80.57 18.93
C ILE A 188 77.74 79.33 18.20
N VAL A 189 79.04 79.02 18.31
CA VAL A 189 79.62 77.79 17.74
C VAL A 189 79.03 76.56 18.43
N GLU A 190 78.90 76.57 19.76
CA GLU A 190 78.28 75.48 20.52
C GLU A 190 76.79 75.30 20.16
N LEU A 191 76.04 76.39 20.02
CA LEU A 191 74.66 76.37 19.54
C LEU A 191 74.53 75.82 18.12
N ASN A 192 75.40 76.22 17.19
CA ASN A 192 75.39 75.69 15.83
C ASN A 192 75.75 74.20 15.79
N ASN A 193 76.69 73.76 16.62
CA ASN A 193 77.01 72.34 16.75
C ASN A 193 75.82 71.55 17.31
N ASN A 194 75.15 72.07 18.34
CA ASN A 194 73.94 71.48 18.89
C ASN A 194 72.82 71.43 17.85
N LEU A 195 72.56 72.53 17.14
CA LEU A 195 71.56 72.60 16.07
C LEU A 195 71.83 71.56 14.98
N ASN A 196 73.06 71.47 14.49
CA ASN A 196 73.45 70.46 13.50
C ASN A 196 73.26 69.03 14.03
N CYS A 197 73.53 68.80 15.31
CA CYS A 197 73.27 67.51 15.95
C CYS A 197 71.77 67.19 15.96
N THR A 198 70.92 68.13 16.37
CA THR A 198 69.45 67.96 16.39
C THR A 198 68.88 67.78 14.98
N GLN A 199 69.43 68.49 13.98
CA GLN A 199 69.01 68.37 12.58
C GLN A 199 69.31 66.96 12.03
N LYS A 200 70.43 66.37 12.45
CA LYS A 200 70.80 65.00 12.11
C LYS A 200 69.85 64.00 12.78
N GLU A 201 69.56 64.15 14.07
CA GLU A 201 68.58 63.33 14.79
C GLU A 201 67.18 63.41 14.16
N LEU A 202 66.73 64.60 13.74
CA LEU A 202 65.46 64.80 13.04
C LEU A 202 65.42 64.03 11.71
N SER A 203 66.51 64.06 10.95
CA SER A 203 66.62 63.34 9.68
C SER A 203 66.58 61.82 9.88
N GLU A 204 67.22 61.32 10.94
CA GLU A 204 67.17 59.90 11.33
C GLU A 204 65.77 59.47 11.77
N LEU A 205 65.05 60.31 12.53
CA LEU A 205 63.67 60.07 12.93
C LEU A 205 62.70 60.06 11.73
N GLN A 206 62.86 60.98 10.78
CA GLN A 206 62.07 60.99 9.54
C GLN A 206 62.27 59.71 8.73
N ALA A 207 63.51 59.26 8.58
CA ALA A 207 63.79 57.99 7.90
C ALA A 207 63.16 56.78 8.62
N LEU A 208 63.16 56.80 9.96
CA LEU A 208 62.52 55.75 10.76
C LEU A 208 60.99 55.76 10.60
N LEU A 209 60.37 56.95 10.52
CA LEU A 209 58.93 57.12 10.30
C LEU A 209 58.52 56.57 8.93
N THR A 210 59.22 56.94 7.86
CA THR A 210 58.95 56.43 6.50
C THR A 210 59.00 54.91 6.46
N LYS A 211 60.00 54.30 7.11
CA LYS A 211 60.12 52.82 7.18
C LYS A 211 58.97 52.17 7.97
N LYS A 212 58.41 52.87 8.97
CA LYS A 212 57.24 52.43 9.73
C LYS A 212 55.94 52.56 8.91
N GLU A 213 55.79 53.63 8.14
CA GLU A 213 54.67 53.83 7.21
C GLU A 213 54.67 52.76 6.10
N GLU A 214 55.83 52.44 5.52
CA GLU A 214 55.96 51.34 4.57
C GLU A 214 55.54 49.99 5.17
N SER A 215 55.98 49.68 6.40
CA SER A 215 55.55 48.47 7.12
C SER A 215 54.05 48.46 7.41
N TYR A 216 53.46 49.61 7.75
CA TYR A 216 52.02 49.73 7.99
C TYR A 216 51.22 49.47 6.71
N ASN A 217 51.62 50.07 5.59
CA ASN A 217 50.95 49.88 4.31
C ASN A 217 51.01 48.42 3.85
N LEU A 218 52.16 47.75 4.03
CA LEU A 218 52.31 46.33 3.73
C LEU A 218 51.40 45.45 4.60
N LEU A 219 51.27 45.78 5.89
CA LEU A 219 50.40 45.07 6.83
C LEU A 219 48.92 45.24 6.46
N LEU A 220 48.52 46.44 6.02
CA LEU A 220 47.16 46.73 5.57
C LEU A 220 46.82 46.01 4.27
N GLU A 221 47.76 45.95 3.32
CA GLU A 221 47.61 45.17 2.08
C GLU A 221 47.43 43.68 2.38
N ASN A 222 48.28 43.11 3.24
CA ASN A 222 48.16 41.72 3.69
C ASN A 222 46.82 41.45 4.39
N LEU A 223 46.33 42.38 5.23
CA LEU A 223 45.02 42.24 5.86
C LEU A 223 43.89 42.16 4.82
N ASN A 224 43.92 43.01 3.79
CA ASN A 224 42.90 43.02 2.74
C ASN A 224 42.90 41.73 1.91
N ILE A 225 44.09 41.16 1.64
CA ILE A 225 44.23 39.87 0.96
C ILE A 225 43.62 38.75 1.83
N LEU A 226 44.03 38.67 3.10
CA LEU A 226 43.53 37.65 4.03
C LEU A 226 42.02 37.75 4.25
N ASP A 227 41.45 38.96 4.35
CA ASP A 227 40.00 39.11 4.50
C ASP A 227 39.24 38.70 3.22
N SER A 228 39.80 39.00 2.04
CA SER A 228 39.22 38.54 0.77
C SER A 228 39.25 37.01 0.64
N GLU A 229 40.35 36.36 1.04
CA GLU A 229 40.46 34.90 1.09
C GLU A 229 39.48 34.28 2.08
N ARG A 230 39.34 34.89 3.28
CA ARG A 230 38.36 34.48 4.29
C ARG A 230 36.93 34.54 3.75
N GLN A 231 36.54 35.64 3.09
CA GLN A 231 35.21 35.79 2.50
C GLN A 231 34.96 34.74 1.40
N SER A 232 35.96 34.46 0.56
CA SER A 232 35.89 33.42 -0.47
C SER A 232 35.67 32.02 0.13
N LEU A 233 36.44 31.65 1.16
CA LEU A 233 36.28 30.38 1.87
C LEU A 233 34.92 30.28 2.57
N GLN A 234 34.44 31.37 3.16
CA GLN A 234 33.14 31.40 3.82
C GLN A 234 31.98 31.17 2.84
N LYS A 235 32.11 31.66 1.60
CA LYS A 235 31.17 31.37 0.52
C LYS A 235 31.20 29.89 0.11
N ILE A 236 32.40 29.32 -0.03
CA ILE A 236 32.56 27.88 -0.33
C ILE A 236 31.94 27.02 0.78
N LEU A 237 32.11 27.41 2.04
CA LEU A 237 31.50 26.75 3.20
C LEU A 237 29.98 26.71 3.11
N THR A 238 29.34 27.85 2.78
CA THR A 238 27.88 27.91 2.63
C THR A 238 27.38 27.06 1.46
N GLU A 239 28.10 27.04 0.33
CA GLU A 239 27.78 26.15 -0.79
C GLU A 239 27.93 24.65 -0.43
N LYS A 240 28.97 24.31 0.35
CA LYS A 240 29.18 22.94 0.84
C LYS A 240 28.13 22.52 1.87
N ASP A 241 27.70 23.41 2.75
CA ASP A 241 26.62 23.16 3.71
C ASP A 241 25.31 22.80 2.99
N HIS A 242 24.93 23.58 1.97
CA HIS A 242 23.79 23.27 1.12
C HIS A 242 23.92 21.90 0.42
N THR A 243 25.12 21.56 -0.06
CA THR A 243 25.39 20.27 -0.68
C THR A 243 25.21 19.12 0.33
N LEU A 244 25.70 19.32 1.56
CA LEU A 244 25.62 18.35 2.65
C LEU A 244 24.16 18.06 3.03
N VAL A 245 23.36 19.12 3.22
CA VAL A 245 21.90 19.01 3.44
C VAL A 245 21.21 18.29 2.27
N HIS A 246 21.62 18.55 1.03
CA HIS A 246 21.03 17.89 -0.13
C HIS A 246 21.34 16.37 -0.18
N ILE A 247 22.56 15.98 0.18
CA ILE A 247 22.96 14.55 0.29
C ILE A 247 22.20 13.87 1.42
N GLU A 248 22.09 14.50 2.59
CA GLU A 248 21.33 13.96 3.73
C GLU A 248 19.85 13.73 3.38
N ASN A 249 19.22 14.68 2.69
CA ASN A 249 17.85 14.53 2.21
C ASN A 249 17.71 13.39 1.19
N ALA A 250 18.69 13.23 0.28
CA ALA A 250 18.71 12.13 -0.68
C ALA A 250 18.84 10.76 0.02
N ILE A 251 19.70 10.65 1.04
CA ILE A 251 19.85 9.44 1.86
C ILE A 251 18.55 9.10 2.57
N ASN A 252 17.89 10.08 3.18
CA ASN A 252 16.63 9.89 3.89
C ASN A 252 15.53 9.39 2.93
N SER A 253 15.42 9.99 1.74
CA SER A 253 14.46 9.56 0.71
C SER A 253 14.76 8.12 0.23
N ALA A 254 16.01 7.82 -0.12
CA ALA A 254 16.42 6.50 -0.58
C ALA A 254 16.20 5.43 0.50
N THR A 255 16.44 5.77 1.77
CA THR A 255 16.20 4.88 2.92
C THR A 255 14.71 4.59 3.11
N ALA A 256 13.85 5.62 3.03
CA ALA A 256 12.40 5.43 3.11
C ALA A 256 11.89 4.51 2.00
N GLU A 257 12.36 4.73 0.78
CA GLU A 257 12.06 3.88 -0.36
C GLU A 257 12.54 2.44 -0.19
N ARG A 258 13.77 2.23 0.32
CA ARG A 258 14.32 0.89 0.61
C ARG A 258 13.45 0.17 1.63
N ASN A 259 13.02 0.86 2.68
CA ASN A 259 12.18 0.27 3.72
C ASN A 259 10.81 -0.15 3.18
N LEU A 260 10.20 0.66 2.30
CA LEU A 260 8.96 0.29 1.63
C LEU A 260 9.13 -0.93 0.71
N THR A 261 10.20 -0.98 -0.09
CA THR A 261 10.51 -2.14 -0.93
C THR A 261 10.75 -3.39 -0.07
N SER A 262 11.39 -3.25 1.09
CA SER A 262 11.64 -4.35 2.04
C SER A 262 10.34 -4.88 2.66
N GLU A 263 9.43 -3.99 3.07
CA GLU A 263 8.11 -4.38 3.57
C GLU A 263 7.31 -5.15 2.51
N ASN A 264 7.33 -4.68 1.26
CA ASN A 264 6.69 -5.34 0.14
C ASN A 264 7.31 -6.72 -0.18
N PHE A 265 8.63 -6.85 -0.04
CA PHE A 265 9.34 -8.11 -0.18
C PHE A 265 8.86 -9.14 0.86
N GLU A 266 8.82 -8.76 2.14
CA GLU A 266 8.37 -9.66 3.21
C GLU A 266 6.88 -10.01 3.11
N LYS A 267 6.01 -9.05 2.73
CA LYS A 267 4.59 -9.35 2.42
C LYS A 267 4.44 -10.37 1.30
N SER A 268 5.23 -10.23 0.22
CA SER A 268 5.22 -11.18 -0.90
C SER A 268 5.68 -12.57 -0.48
N LYS A 269 6.72 -12.64 0.35
CA LYS A 269 7.26 -13.90 0.90
C LYS A 269 6.24 -14.63 1.78
N ALA A 270 5.55 -13.89 2.65
CA ALA A 270 4.48 -14.42 3.48
C ALA A 270 3.28 -14.92 2.64
N GLU A 271 2.96 -14.23 1.54
CA GLU A 271 1.91 -14.65 0.60
C GLU A 271 2.27 -15.97 -0.11
N ILE A 272 3.51 -16.11 -0.60
CA ILE A 272 3.97 -17.38 -1.22
C ILE A 272 3.88 -18.53 -0.22
N LYS A 273 4.29 -18.30 1.03
CA LYS A 273 4.16 -19.31 2.08
C LYS A 273 2.71 -19.78 2.23
N ARG A 274 1.75 -18.85 2.32
CA ARG A 274 0.31 -19.17 2.39
C ARG A 274 -0.21 -19.90 1.15
N LEU A 275 0.20 -19.48 -0.05
CA LEU A 275 -0.17 -20.16 -1.30
C LEU A 275 0.37 -21.58 -1.37
N ASN A 276 1.61 -21.81 -0.91
CA ASN A 276 2.23 -23.12 -0.85
C ASN A 276 1.54 -24.03 0.16
N GLU A 277 1.24 -23.53 1.36
CA GLU A 277 0.45 -24.24 2.37
C GLU A 277 -0.93 -24.64 1.83
N GLY A 278 -1.62 -23.71 1.16
CA GLY A 278 -2.88 -24.00 0.47
C GLY A 278 -2.73 -25.09 -0.60
N ASN A 279 -1.72 -24.99 -1.46
CA ASN A 279 -1.47 -25.98 -2.51
C ASN A 279 -1.18 -27.38 -1.95
N VAL A 280 -0.51 -27.50 -0.79
CA VAL A 280 -0.32 -28.78 -0.10
C VAL A 280 -1.67 -29.38 0.34
N VAL A 281 -2.56 -28.56 0.91
CA VAL A 281 -3.92 -29.02 1.29
C VAL A 281 -4.70 -29.49 0.07
N PHE A 282 -4.68 -28.72 -1.03
CA PHE A 282 -5.36 -29.13 -2.26
C PHE A 282 -4.77 -30.42 -2.86
N GLN A 283 -3.44 -30.60 -2.83
CA GLN A 283 -2.81 -31.85 -3.25
C GLN A 283 -3.22 -33.05 -2.38
N ALA A 284 -3.30 -32.87 -1.06
CA ALA A 284 -3.81 -33.91 -0.17
C ALA A 284 -5.27 -34.28 -0.50
N ASN A 285 -6.12 -33.29 -0.79
CA ASN A 285 -7.49 -33.52 -1.21
C ASN A 285 -7.58 -34.25 -2.56
N ILE A 286 -6.74 -33.90 -3.53
CA ILE A 286 -6.63 -34.60 -4.83
C ILE A 286 -6.33 -36.10 -4.59
N LEU A 287 -5.36 -36.41 -3.73
CA LEU A 287 -5.01 -37.80 -3.39
C LEU A 287 -6.18 -38.53 -2.69
N ALA A 288 -6.86 -37.85 -1.77
CA ALA A 288 -8.04 -38.41 -1.09
C ALA A 288 -9.18 -38.69 -2.07
N TYR A 289 -9.48 -37.77 -2.99
CA TYR A 289 -10.49 -37.97 -4.04
C TYR A 289 -10.10 -39.09 -5.01
N GLN A 290 -8.83 -39.24 -5.36
CA GLN A 290 -8.35 -40.37 -6.17
C GLN A 290 -8.58 -41.71 -5.47
N SER A 291 -8.23 -41.79 -4.19
CA SER A 291 -8.48 -42.99 -3.37
C SER A 291 -9.98 -43.29 -3.29
N ASN A 292 -10.82 -42.31 -2.98
CA ASN A 292 -12.27 -42.48 -2.94
C ASN A 292 -12.84 -42.91 -4.30
N THR A 293 -12.34 -42.35 -5.40
CA THR A 293 -12.77 -42.73 -6.76
C THR A 293 -12.44 -44.21 -7.03
N GLN A 294 -11.26 -44.68 -6.64
CA GLN A 294 -10.88 -46.09 -6.77
C GLN A 294 -11.78 -47.00 -5.93
N SER A 295 -12.06 -46.62 -4.68
CA SER A 295 -12.98 -47.38 -3.80
C SER A 295 -14.40 -47.43 -4.35
N LEU A 296 -14.94 -46.32 -4.85
CA LEU A 296 -16.27 -46.25 -5.45
C LEU A 296 -16.33 -47.04 -6.77
N GLN A 297 -15.28 -47.01 -7.60
CA GLN A 297 -15.19 -47.82 -8.82
C GLN A 297 -15.18 -49.32 -8.50
N ALA A 298 -14.42 -49.74 -7.48
CA ALA A 298 -14.40 -51.13 -7.04
C ALA A 298 -15.78 -51.58 -6.51
N ALA A 299 -16.43 -50.76 -5.68
CA ALA A 299 -17.78 -51.03 -5.19
C ALA A 299 -18.80 -51.09 -6.33
N LEU A 300 -18.73 -50.15 -7.28
CA LEU A 300 -19.59 -50.13 -8.46
C LEU A 300 -19.39 -51.37 -9.33
N ALA A 301 -18.14 -51.82 -9.53
CA ALA A 301 -17.84 -53.04 -10.26
C ALA A 301 -18.43 -54.27 -9.57
N GLU A 302 -18.23 -54.42 -8.26
CA GLU A 302 -18.80 -55.52 -7.47
C GLU A 302 -20.33 -55.55 -7.56
N LYS A 303 -21.00 -54.39 -7.40
CA LYS A 303 -22.46 -54.31 -7.49
C LYS A 303 -22.98 -54.53 -8.91
N THR A 304 -22.23 -54.11 -9.92
CA THR A 304 -22.58 -54.37 -11.33
C THR A 304 -22.50 -55.85 -11.65
N ASP A 305 -21.46 -56.55 -11.17
CA ASP A 305 -21.32 -57.99 -11.37
C ASP A 305 -22.39 -58.78 -10.60
N LEU A 306 -22.76 -58.32 -9.40
CA LEU A 306 -23.88 -58.90 -8.67
C LEU A 306 -25.22 -58.67 -9.40
N ALA A 307 -25.45 -57.48 -9.95
CA ALA A 307 -26.63 -57.18 -10.75
C ALA A 307 -26.72 -58.05 -12.00
N LYS A 308 -25.61 -58.24 -12.73
CA LYS A 308 -25.53 -59.19 -13.87
C LYS A 308 -25.81 -60.62 -13.44
N THR A 309 -25.31 -61.05 -12.29
CA THR A 309 -25.58 -62.39 -11.74
C THR A 309 -27.07 -62.56 -11.42
N LEU A 310 -27.69 -61.54 -10.82
CA LEU A 310 -29.13 -61.53 -10.55
C LEU A 310 -29.96 -61.51 -11.84
N GLU A 311 -29.54 -60.74 -12.85
CA GLU A 311 -30.16 -60.71 -14.17
C GLU A 311 -30.11 -62.08 -14.87
N GLN A 312 -28.95 -62.75 -14.81
CA GLN A 312 -28.82 -64.14 -15.31
C GLN A 312 -29.72 -65.12 -14.55
N LYS A 313 -29.80 -65.00 -13.21
CA LYS A 313 -30.72 -65.82 -12.40
C LYS A 313 -32.18 -65.53 -12.75
N LEU A 314 -32.56 -64.26 -12.89
CA LEU A 314 -33.91 -63.87 -13.28
C LEU A 314 -34.25 -64.43 -14.68
N SER A 315 -33.32 -64.37 -15.63
CA SER A 315 -33.47 -64.96 -16.96
C SER A 315 -33.64 -66.48 -16.91
N LEU A 316 -32.86 -67.17 -16.07
CA LEU A 316 -32.97 -68.61 -15.88
C LEU A 316 -34.35 -68.98 -15.29
N VAL A 317 -34.77 -68.32 -14.22
CA VAL A 317 -36.06 -68.60 -13.58
C VAL A 317 -37.23 -68.23 -14.51
N THR A 318 -37.10 -67.16 -15.30
CA THR A 318 -38.08 -66.81 -16.35
C THR A 318 -38.20 -67.95 -17.36
N LYS A 319 -37.08 -68.49 -17.83
CA LYS A 319 -37.06 -69.61 -18.77
C LYS A 319 -37.61 -70.91 -18.17
N GLU A 320 -37.33 -71.18 -16.90
CA GLU A 320 -37.91 -72.30 -16.16
C GLU A 320 -39.44 -72.14 -16.03
N PHE A 321 -39.91 -70.93 -15.73
CA PHE A 321 -41.33 -70.61 -15.64
C PHE A 321 -42.03 -70.73 -17.01
N GLU A 322 -41.41 -70.26 -18.09
CA GLU A 322 -41.90 -70.44 -19.46
C GLU A 322 -41.99 -71.92 -19.84
N THR A 323 -40.96 -72.71 -19.51
CA THR A 323 -40.94 -74.16 -19.76
C THR A 323 -42.04 -74.86 -18.95
N GLN A 324 -42.21 -74.47 -17.69
CA GLN A 324 -43.26 -74.99 -16.81
C GLN A 324 -44.65 -74.66 -17.33
N ILE A 325 -44.91 -73.40 -17.73
CA ILE A 325 -46.16 -73.00 -18.39
C ILE A 325 -46.41 -73.84 -19.64
N GLN A 326 -45.37 -74.10 -20.44
CA GLN A 326 -45.49 -74.87 -21.66
C GLN A 326 -45.83 -76.34 -21.39
N ASP A 327 -45.22 -76.95 -20.36
CA ASP A 327 -45.50 -78.34 -19.96
C ASP A 327 -46.86 -78.49 -19.26
N ASP A 328 -47.26 -77.48 -18.49
CA ASP A 328 -48.60 -77.40 -17.91
C ASP A 328 -49.66 -77.21 -19.00
N SER A 329 -49.39 -76.37 -20.00
CA SER A 329 -50.24 -76.20 -21.19
C SER A 329 -50.40 -77.52 -21.97
N LYS A 330 -49.31 -78.28 -22.17
CA LYS A 330 -49.38 -79.64 -22.75
C LYS A 330 -50.21 -80.60 -21.89
N SER A 331 -50.03 -80.55 -20.56
CA SER A 331 -50.75 -81.41 -19.61
C SER A 331 -52.24 -81.09 -19.58
N ILE A 332 -52.60 -79.80 -19.59
CA ILE A 332 -53.98 -79.31 -19.71
C ILE A 332 -54.57 -79.71 -21.05
N SER A 333 -53.83 -79.58 -22.16
CA SER A 333 -54.27 -80.04 -23.48
C SER A 333 -54.57 -81.55 -23.48
N LYS A 334 -53.67 -82.37 -22.90
CA LYS A 334 -53.87 -83.82 -22.76
C LYS A 334 -55.07 -84.16 -21.87
N LEU A 335 -55.25 -83.44 -20.76
CA LEU A 335 -56.42 -83.59 -19.90
C LEU A 335 -57.71 -83.21 -20.64
N LYS A 336 -57.70 -82.12 -21.42
CA LYS A 336 -58.81 -81.69 -22.26
C LYS A 336 -59.17 -82.76 -23.28
N THR A 337 -58.18 -83.31 -24.00
CA THR A 337 -58.39 -84.42 -24.94
C THR A 337 -58.95 -85.66 -24.24
N ASN A 338 -58.45 -86.01 -23.05
CA ASN A 338 -58.96 -87.12 -22.26
C ASN A 338 -60.39 -86.88 -21.76
N LEU A 339 -60.75 -85.64 -21.42
CA LEU A 339 -62.08 -85.24 -20.98
C LEU A 339 -63.08 -85.22 -22.14
N GLU A 340 -62.65 -84.78 -23.32
CA GLU A 340 -63.40 -84.89 -24.57
C GLU A 340 -63.61 -86.37 -24.94
N LEU A 341 -62.57 -87.22 -24.86
CA LEU A 341 -62.69 -88.67 -25.04
C LEU A 341 -63.63 -89.32 -24.02
N ALA A 342 -63.58 -88.90 -22.76
CA ALA A 342 -64.48 -89.36 -21.72
C ALA A 342 -65.92 -88.92 -21.99
N SER A 343 -66.13 -87.68 -22.45
CA SER A 343 -67.45 -87.18 -22.88
C SER A 343 -67.98 -87.95 -24.10
N ILE A 344 -67.12 -88.27 -25.08
CA ILE A 344 -67.50 -89.08 -26.24
C ILE A 344 -67.88 -90.50 -25.79
N LYS A 345 -67.14 -91.11 -24.86
CA LYS A 345 -67.48 -92.43 -24.29
C LYS A 345 -68.76 -92.40 -23.45
N LEU A 346 -69.00 -91.31 -22.72
CA LEU A 346 -70.23 -91.10 -21.95
C LEU A 346 -71.43 -90.98 -22.90
N ASN A 347 -71.30 -90.15 -23.94
CA ASN A 347 -72.31 -90.01 -24.99
C ASN A 347 -72.56 -91.32 -25.76
N ALA A 348 -71.52 -92.12 -26.01
CA ALA A 348 -71.68 -93.44 -26.63
C ALA A 348 -72.44 -94.42 -25.74
N LYS A 349 -72.16 -94.41 -24.42
CA LYS A 349 -72.95 -95.20 -23.45
C LYS A 349 -74.37 -94.69 -23.29
N GLU A 350 -74.58 -93.38 -23.42
CA GLU A 350 -75.91 -92.78 -23.40
C GLU A 350 -76.73 -93.17 -24.65
N ILE A 351 -76.08 -93.29 -25.81
CA ILE A 351 -76.68 -93.85 -27.03
C ILE A 351 -77.03 -95.34 -26.85
N GLU A 352 -76.14 -96.17 -26.28
CA GLU A 352 -76.45 -97.57 -25.94
C GLU A 352 -77.63 -97.70 -24.95
N PHE A 353 -77.72 -96.77 -23.99
CA PHE A 353 -78.83 -96.71 -23.04
C PHE A 353 -80.16 -96.33 -23.71
N GLN A 354 -80.14 -95.37 -24.64
CA GLN A 354 -81.31 -94.99 -25.44
C GLN A 354 -81.75 -96.11 -26.41
N GLU A 355 -80.82 -96.89 -26.97
CA GLU A 355 -81.14 -98.06 -27.79
C GLU A 355 -81.81 -99.20 -26.99
N SER A 356 -81.46 -99.37 -25.71
CA SER A 356 -82.14 -100.32 -24.81
C SER A 356 -83.58 -99.88 -24.49
N ILE A 357 -83.82 -98.58 -24.29
CA ILE A 357 -85.15 -98.01 -24.06
C ILE A 357 -86.06 -98.15 -25.30
N THR A 358 -85.47 -98.15 -26.49
CA THR A 358 -86.23 -98.29 -27.75
C THR A 358 -86.68 -99.74 -28.01
N LYS A 359 -86.01 -100.74 -27.42
CA LYS A 359 -86.42 -102.16 -27.48
C LYS A 359 -87.54 -102.53 -26.50
N GLU A 360 -87.67 -101.82 -25.40
CA GLU A 360 -88.70 -102.05 -24.37
C GLU A 360 -90.06 -101.41 -24.74
N ASN A 361 -90.03 -100.31 -25.50
CA ASN A 361 -91.23 -99.61 -25.98
C ASN A 361 -91.94 -100.29 -27.17
N LEU A 362 -91.30 -101.23 -27.87
CA LEU A 362 -91.92 -101.97 -28.99
C LEU A 362 -92.82 -103.14 -28.54
N ILE A 363 -92.67 -103.63 -27.30
CA ILE A 363 -93.48 -104.73 -26.74
C ILE A 363 -94.76 -104.21 -26.05
N THR A 364 -94.82 -102.91 -25.76
CA THR A 364 -95.93 -102.27 -25.03
C THR A 364 -97.01 -101.69 -25.97
N GLN A 365 -96.79 -101.69 -27.28
CA GLN A 365 -97.68 -101.02 -28.26
C GLN A 365 -98.63 -101.95 -29.05
N GLU A 366 -98.51 -103.28 -28.91
CA GLU A 366 -99.40 -104.26 -29.58
C GLU A 366 -100.49 -104.89 -28.67
N LEU A 367 -100.45 -104.64 -27.35
CA LEU A 367 -101.41 -105.20 -26.36
C LEU A 367 -102.48 -104.20 -25.86
N ALA A 368 -102.65 -103.06 -26.55
CA ALA A 368 -103.62 -102.02 -26.21
C ALA A 368 -104.62 -101.74 -27.34
N LYS A 369 -105.11 -102.80 -28.01
CA LYS A 369 -106.25 -102.71 -28.93
C LYS A 369 -107.23 -103.86 -28.70
N LYS A 370 -108.29 -103.53 -27.95
CA LYS A 370 -109.54 -104.28 -27.74
C LYS A 370 -109.58 -105.31 -26.62
N ASN A 371 -109.44 -104.79 -25.41
CA ASN A 371 -110.20 -105.24 -24.26
C ASN A 371 -111.43 -104.32 -24.10
N THR A 372 -112.63 -104.82 -24.36
CA THR A 372 -113.88 -104.32 -23.80
C THR A 372 -114.94 -105.39 -23.99
N GLU A 373 -115.64 -105.72 -22.89
CA GLU A 373 -116.50 -106.89 -22.65
C GLU A 373 -115.69 -108.12 -22.21
N LEU A 374 -115.80 -108.66 -21.01
CA LEU A 374 -116.90 -108.64 -20.06
C LEU A 374 -116.37 -109.15 -18.71
N ASN A 375 -116.60 -108.36 -17.67
CA ASN A 375 -116.93 -108.77 -16.30
C ASN A 375 -116.98 -110.28 -16.01
N LEU A 376 -116.30 -110.75 -14.95
CA LEU A 376 -116.90 -110.92 -13.62
C LEU A 376 -115.94 -111.69 -12.70
N LEU A 377 -115.90 -111.22 -11.45
CA LEU A 377 -115.78 -111.96 -10.21
C LEU A 377 -114.41 -112.56 -9.86
N ASP A 378 -113.62 -111.93 -9.00
CA ASP A 378 -113.75 -111.74 -7.54
C ASP A 378 -113.17 -112.88 -6.71
N SER A 379 -112.48 -112.41 -5.67
CA SER A 379 -112.09 -113.11 -4.46
C SER A 379 -111.27 -114.37 -4.63
N GLU A 380 -110.00 -114.23 -4.23
CA GLU A 380 -109.21 -115.16 -3.42
C GLU A 380 -107.77 -115.07 -3.93
N ILE A 381 -106.75 -114.67 -3.19
CA ILE A 381 -106.48 -114.75 -1.76
C ILE A 381 -105.19 -113.91 -1.66
N ILE A 382 -105.16 -112.76 -0.98
CA ILE A 382 -104.93 -112.69 0.47
C ILE A 382 -104.02 -113.81 0.98
N THR A 383 -102.95 -114.11 0.27
CA THR A 383 -101.76 -114.79 0.78
C THR A 383 -100.69 -114.49 -0.25
N LEU A 384 -99.97 -113.37 -0.14
CA LEU A 384 -98.52 -113.41 0.07
C LEU A 384 -98.02 -112.03 0.52
N GLN A 385 -98.74 -111.40 1.46
CA GLN A 385 -98.15 -110.47 2.43
C GLN A 385 -97.62 -111.27 3.62
N LYS A 386 -96.40 -111.80 3.49
CA LYS A 386 -95.49 -112.28 4.55
C LYS A 386 -94.34 -112.96 3.81
N THR A 387 -93.17 -112.37 3.67
CA THR A 387 -92.24 -112.04 4.77
C THR A 387 -91.10 -111.24 4.07
N LEU A 388 -90.84 -109.98 4.43
CA LEU A 388 -89.82 -109.58 5.43
C LEU A 388 -88.42 -110.06 4.95
N VAL A 389 -87.50 -109.24 4.44
CA VAL A 389 -86.58 -108.28 5.11
C VAL A 389 -85.46 -108.11 4.05
N GLU A 390 -84.97 -106.95 3.60
CA GLU A 390 -83.93 -106.16 4.27
C GLU A 390 -83.47 -104.97 3.39
N LYS A 391 -83.35 -103.78 4.01
CA LYS A 391 -82.38 -102.67 3.75
C LYS A 391 -82.43 -101.87 2.44
N SER A 392 -82.02 -100.59 2.36
CA SER A 392 -81.85 -99.45 3.28
C SER A 392 -81.24 -98.28 2.48
N SER A 393 -81.78 -97.08 2.65
CA SER A 393 -81.09 -95.77 2.70
C SER A 393 -80.15 -95.31 1.55
N HIS A 394 -80.61 -94.32 0.77
CA HIS A 394 -79.75 -93.33 0.10
C HIS A 394 -80.42 -91.95 0.00
N SER A 395 -80.37 -91.18 1.09
CA SER A 395 -80.84 -89.77 1.14
C SER A 395 -80.03 -88.92 2.14
N ASN A 396 -78.71 -89.15 2.26
CA ASN A 396 -77.87 -88.47 3.27
C ASN A 396 -76.45 -88.06 2.80
N GLN A 397 -76.19 -87.93 1.50
CA GLN A 397 -74.85 -87.58 0.99
C GLN A 397 -74.73 -86.16 0.40
N LEU A 398 -75.83 -85.43 0.21
CA LEU A 398 -75.82 -84.07 -0.35
C LEU A 398 -75.73 -82.94 0.71
N ALA A 399 -75.95 -83.24 1.99
CA ALA A 399 -75.90 -82.25 3.08
C ALA A 399 -74.50 -82.06 3.70
N LYS A 400 -73.54 -82.96 3.40
CA LYS A 400 -72.20 -82.94 4.02
C LYS A 400 -71.18 -82.10 3.25
N GLU A 401 -71.36 -81.90 1.94
CA GLU A 401 -70.46 -81.10 1.09
C GLU A 401 -70.74 -79.60 1.19
N LEU A 402 -71.96 -79.19 1.54
CA LEU A 402 -72.33 -77.77 1.68
C LEU A 402 -71.74 -77.09 2.93
N MET A 403 -71.49 -77.84 4.02
CA MET A 403 -70.89 -77.29 5.25
C MET A 403 -69.37 -77.15 5.20
N GLN A 404 -68.68 -77.84 4.28
CA GLN A 404 -67.21 -77.81 4.20
C GLN A 404 -66.71 -76.62 3.36
N GLU A 405 -67.47 -76.19 2.34
CA GLU A 405 -67.19 -74.98 1.54
C GLU A 405 -67.37 -73.67 2.36
N GLN A 406 -68.35 -73.65 3.28
CA GLN A 406 -68.61 -72.47 4.11
C GLN A 406 -67.51 -72.21 5.17
N SER A 407 -66.79 -73.25 5.58
CA SER A 407 -65.62 -73.13 6.48
C SER A 407 -64.37 -72.58 5.79
N LYS A 408 -64.22 -72.81 4.47
CA LYS A 408 -63.12 -72.27 3.65
C LYS A 408 -63.32 -70.80 3.30
N SER A 409 -64.56 -70.40 3.01
CA SER A 409 -64.92 -68.99 2.76
C SER A 409 -64.64 -68.10 3.99
N ASN A 410 -64.94 -68.58 5.20
CA ASN A 410 -64.69 -67.83 6.44
C ASN A 410 -63.19 -67.71 6.80
N SER A 411 -62.36 -68.69 6.45
CA SER A 411 -60.89 -68.60 6.65
C SER A 411 -60.24 -67.57 5.73
N LEU A 412 -60.70 -67.49 4.47
CA LEU A 412 -60.19 -66.53 3.49
C LEU A 412 -60.61 -65.09 3.83
N HIS A 413 -61.80 -64.91 4.40
CA HIS A 413 -62.29 -63.61 4.85
C HIS A 413 -61.49 -63.05 6.04
N ILE A 414 -61.09 -63.90 7.00
CA ILE A 414 -60.27 -63.51 8.16
C ILE A 414 -58.85 -63.12 7.73
N GLU A 415 -58.27 -63.82 6.75
CA GLU A 415 -56.92 -63.52 6.23
C GLU A 415 -56.90 -62.22 5.42
N HIS A 416 -57.95 -61.97 4.61
CA HIS A 416 -58.12 -60.71 3.91
C HIS A 416 -58.32 -59.54 4.90
N GLN A 417 -59.06 -59.74 5.99
CA GLN A 417 -59.27 -58.73 7.03
C GLN A 417 -57.97 -58.40 7.81
N ARG A 418 -57.09 -59.38 8.06
CA ARG A 418 -55.76 -59.14 8.65
C ARG A 418 -54.82 -58.40 7.69
N SER A 419 -54.88 -58.72 6.40
CA SER A 419 -54.11 -58.02 5.37
C SER A 419 -54.52 -56.54 5.25
N VAL A 420 -55.83 -56.26 5.28
CA VAL A 420 -56.37 -54.89 5.26
C VAL A 420 -55.96 -54.11 6.53
N GLN A 421 -56.04 -54.71 7.72
CA GLN A 421 -55.61 -54.06 8.97
C GLN A 421 -54.09 -53.78 9.01
N SER A 422 -53.28 -54.67 8.44
CA SER A 422 -51.83 -54.44 8.26
C SER A 422 -51.55 -53.28 7.31
N PHE A 423 -52.31 -53.18 6.22
CA PHE A 423 -52.18 -52.11 5.23
C PHE A 423 -52.62 -50.76 5.78
N GLU A 424 -53.70 -50.70 6.58
CA GLU A 424 -54.14 -49.49 7.28
C GLU A 424 -53.12 -49.01 8.33
N ALA A 425 -52.48 -49.94 9.06
CA ALA A 425 -51.41 -49.60 10.00
C ALA A 425 -50.18 -48.99 9.30
N LEU A 426 -49.77 -49.56 8.15
CA LEU A 426 -48.69 -49.02 7.34
C LEU A 426 -49.03 -47.66 6.73
N LEU A 427 -50.28 -47.45 6.28
CA LEU A 427 -50.77 -46.14 5.82
C LEU A 427 -50.74 -45.09 6.93
N SER A 428 -51.14 -45.46 8.15
CA SER A 428 -51.07 -44.58 9.32
C SER A 428 -49.63 -44.20 9.67
N GLN A 429 -48.71 -45.17 9.65
CA GLN A 429 -47.28 -44.92 9.89
C GLN A 429 -46.66 -44.01 8.81
N LYS A 430 -47.01 -44.22 7.54
CA LYS A 430 -46.53 -43.40 6.43
C LYS A 430 -47.07 -41.97 6.49
N ASN A 431 -48.34 -41.79 6.89
CA ASN A 431 -48.92 -40.47 7.10
C ASN A 431 -48.27 -39.70 8.25
N ASN A 432 -47.88 -40.39 9.33
CA ASN A 432 -47.13 -39.76 10.42
C ASN A 432 -45.71 -39.34 10.00
N LEU A 433 -45.05 -40.15 9.16
CA LEU A 433 -43.74 -39.78 8.61
C LEU A 433 -43.84 -38.58 7.66
N ILE A 434 -44.88 -38.51 6.82
CA ILE A 434 -45.13 -37.36 5.94
C ILE A 434 -45.33 -36.09 6.78
N LYS A 435 -46.17 -36.13 7.83
CA LYS A 435 -46.35 -34.99 8.75
C LYS A 435 -45.05 -34.57 9.43
N SER A 436 -44.20 -35.52 9.83
CA SER A 436 -42.89 -35.21 10.42
C SER A 436 -41.94 -34.55 9.41
N LEU A 437 -41.97 -34.98 8.15
CA LEU A 437 -41.14 -34.39 7.09
C LEU A 437 -41.63 -33.00 6.71
N GLU A 438 -42.94 -32.78 6.65
CA GLU A 438 -43.54 -31.45 6.42
C GLU A 438 -43.18 -30.47 7.54
N ALA A 439 -43.20 -30.89 8.81
CA ALA A 439 -42.78 -30.08 9.94
C ALA A 439 -41.28 -29.73 9.88
N ASN A 440 -40.43 -30.68 9.52
CA ASN A 440 -38.98 -30.44 9.35
C ASN A 440 -38.70 -29.49 8.17
N LEU A 441 -39.45 -29.60 7.07
CA LEU A 441 -39.33 -28.73 5.90
C LEU A 441 -39.79 -27.30 6.21
N PHE A 442 -40.81 -27.15 7.06
CA PHE A 442 -41.24 -25.84 7.58
C PHE A 442 -40.17 -25.19 8.47
N LEU A 443 -39.54 -25.95 9.37
CA LEU A 443 -38.44 -25.46 10.21
C LEU A 443 -37.22 -25.04 9.37
N LEU A 444 -36.83 -25.87 8.40
CA LEU A 444 -35.71 -25.56 7.50
C LEU A 444 -35.97 -24.31 6.67
N LYS A 445 -37.21 -24.08 6.25
CA LYS A 445 -37.62 -22.85 5.55
C LYS A 445 -37.51 -21.61 6.44
N ALA A 446 -37.95 -21.70 7.70
CA ALA A 446 -37.82 -20.61 8.67
C ALA A 446 -36.35 -20.29 9.00
N GLU A 447 -35.49 -21.30 9.12
CA GLU A 447 -34.04 -21.11 9.30
C GLU A 447 -33.39 -20.44 8.10
N TYR A 448 -33.78 -20.83 6.87
CA TYR A 448 -33.30 -20.20 5.65
C TYR A 448 -33.72 -18.73 5.54
N GLU A 449 -34.97 -18.41 5.85
CA GLU A 449 -35.47 -17.02 5.89
C GLU A 449 -34.75 -16.18 6.96
N THR A 450 -34.44 -16.78 8.11
CA THR A 450 -33.64 -16.14 9.17
C THR A 450 -32.19 -15.91 8.74
N PHE A 451 -31.59 -16.85 8.01
CA PHE A 451 -30.26 -16.69 7.45
C PHE A 451 -30.21 -15.61 6.36
N ALA A 452 -31.21 -15.60 5.45
CA ALA A 452 -31.32 -14.61 4.39
C ALA A 452 -31.49 -13.19 4.93
N SER A 453 -32.31 -13.01 5.97
CA SER A 453 -32.51 -11.71 6.63
C SER A 453 -31.24 -11.20 7.33
N LYS A 454 -30.52 -12.07 8.07
CA LYS A 454 -29.21 -11.71 8.66
C LYS A 454 -28.12 -11.39 7.63
N SER A 455 -28.12 -12.11 6.50
CA SER A 455 -27.22 -11.85 5.37
C SER A 455 -27.52 -10.50 4.72
N SER A 456 -28.80 -10.17 4.52
CA SER A 456 -29.26 -8.88 4.00
C SER A 456 -28.90 -7.71 4.93
N GLU A 457 -29.04 -7.88 6.24
CA GLU A 457 -28.66 -6.87 7.23
C GLU A 457 -27.13 -6.63 7.26
N SER A 458 -26.36 -7.71 7.18
CA SER A 458 -24.88 -7.64 7.09
C SER A 458 -24.42 -6.94 5.81
N ALA A 459 -25.06 -7.23 4.68
CA ALA A 459 -24.79 -6.57 3.41
C ALA A 459 -25.15 -5.07 3.48
N SER A 460 -26.30 -4.71 4.06
CA SER A 460 -26.71 -3.31 4.25
C SER A 460 -25.73 -2.53 5.12
N LYS A 461 -25.18 -3.15 6.17
CA LYS A 461 -24.19 -2.54 7.05
C LYS A 461 -22.87 -2.27 6.32
N LEU A 462 -22.39 -3.24 5.53
CA LEU A 462 -21.21 -3.08 4.69
C LEU A 462 -21.39 -1.99 3.63
N THR A 463 -22.56 -1.90 2.99
CA THR A 463 -22.85 -0.84 2.01
C THR A 463 -22.76 0.55 2.64
N LYS A 464 -23.34 0.75 3.83
CA LYS A 464 -23.24 2.04 4.55
C LYS A 464 -21.82 2.39 4.95
N GLU A 465 -21.01 1.39 5.30
CA GLU A 465 -19.61 1.58 5.67
C GLU A 465 -18.75 1.98 4.46
N ILE A 466 -18.97 1.33 3.32
CA ILE A 466 -18.35 1.69 2.03
C ILE A 466 -18.73 3.13 1.62
N GLU A 467 -20.00 3.50 1.77
CA GLU A 467 -20.49 4.84 1.42
C GLU A 467 -19.87 5.92 2.33
N SER A 468 -19.76 5.65 3.64
CA SER A 468 -19.04 6.52 4.58
C SER A 468 -17.55 6.68 4.24
N ILE A 469 -16.88 5.60 3.83
CA ILE A 469 -15.47 5.66 3.40
C ILE A 469 -15.35 6.49 2.12
N SER A 470 -16.25 6.30 1.16
CA SER A 470 -16.25 7.02 -0.12
C SER A 470 -16.44 8.54 0.07
N ILE A 471 -17.35 8.95 0.98
CA ILE A 471 -17.53 10.36 1.34
C ILE A 471 -16.25 10.96 1.95
N LYS A 472 -15.58 10.23 2.86
CA LYS A 472 -14.31 10.69 3.47
C LYS A 472 -13.18 10.82 2.45
N LEU A 473 -13.15 9.93 1.46
CA LEU A 473 -12.14 9.96 0.40
C LEU A 473 -12.34 11.17 -0.52
N ASN A 474 -13.58 11.45 -0.92
CA ASN A 474 -13.91 12.62 -1.72
C ASN A 474 -13.58 13.93 -0.98
N ALA A 475 -13.83 13.99 0.33
CA ALA A 475 -13.45 15.17 1.14
C ALA A 475 -11.93 15.41 1.15
N LYS A 476 -11.13 14.34 1.22
CA LYS A 476 -9.67 14.41 1.13
C LYS A 476 -9.17 14.81 -0.26
N GLU A 477 -9.84 14.39 -1.32
CA GLU A 477 -9.51 14.83 -2.69
C GLU A 477 -9.77 16.33 -2.90
N ILE A 478 -10.86 16.86 -2.33
CA ILE A 478 -11.14 18.30 -2.36
C ILE A 478 -10.06 19.08 -1.60
N GLU A 479 -9.69 18.64 -0.40
CA GLU A 479 -8.62 19.24 0.40
C GLU A 479 -7.27 19.25 -0.34
N TYR A 480 -6.95 18.14 -1.04
CA TYR A 480 -5.75 18.06 -1.88
C TYR A 480 -5.80 19.05 -3.05
N HIS A 481 -6.96 19.22 -3.69
CA HIS A 481 -7.14 20.17 -4.79
C HIS A 481 -7.03 21.64 -4.33
N ASP A 482 -7.53 21.97 -3.15
CA ASP A 482 -7.39 23.30 -2.57
C ASP A 482 -5.94 23.62 -2.23
N LEU A 483 -5.22 22.68 -1.59
CA LEU A 483 -3.80 22.83 -1.29
C LEU A 483 -2.95 22.97 -2.56
N LYS A 484 -3.29 22.22 -3.62
CA LYS A 484 -2.64 22.33 -4.93
C LYS A 484 -2.90 23.69 -5.59
N SER A 485 -4.11 24.24 -5.43
CA SER A 485 -4.46 25.56 -5.95
C SER A 485 -3.75 26.68 -5.18
N GLN A 486 -3.64 26.57 -3.86
CA GLN A 486 -2.83 27.48 -3.04
C GLN A 486 -1.35 27.43 -3.43
N LYS A 487 -0.79 26.24 -3.65
CA LYS A 487 0.59 26.09 -4.11
C LYS A 487 0.84 26.80 -5.44
N ASN A 488 -0.08 26.67 -6.39
CA ASN A 488 0.03 27.34 -7.69
C ASN A 488 -0.09 28.87 -7.54
N SER A 489 -1.02 29.36 -6.72
CA SER A 489 -1.14 30.79 -6.42
C SER A 489 0.13 31.36 -5.79
N MET A 490 0.78 30.63 -4.87
CA MET A 490 2.06 31.04 -4.29
C MET A 490 3.19 31.02 -5.32
N ALA A 491 3.20 30.07 -6.24
CA ALA A 491 4.18 30.02 -7.32
C ALA A 491 4.05 31.22 -8.28
N ASP A 492 2.82 31.63 -8.58
CA ASP A 492 2.53 32.83 -9.39
C ASP A 492 2.96 34.11 -8.67
N GLU A 493 2.71 34.22 -7.35
CA GLU A 493 3.16 35.33 -6.51
C GLU A 493 4.69 35.44 -6.48
N ILE A 494 5.39 34.32 -6.29
CA ILE A 494 6.87 34.27 -6.33
C ILE A 494 7.39 34.71 -7.70
N THR A 495 6.71 34.30 -8.77
CA THR A 495 7.09 34.69 -10.14
C THR A 495 6.88 36.20 -10.35
N ARG A 496 5.78 36.77 -9.85
CA ARG A 496 5.52 38.22 -9.88
C ARG A 496 6.59 38.99 -9.12
N LEU A 497 6.90 38.58 -7.88
CA LEU A 497 7.91 39.23 -7.04
C LEU A 497 9.31 39.17 -7.66
N ARG A 498 9.69 38.04 -8.28
CA ARG A 498 10.94 37.92 -9.05
C ARG A 498 10.98 38.90 -10.23
N SER A 499 9.86 39.07 -10.92
CA SER A 499 9.75 40.00 -12.05
C SER A 499 9.91 41.46 -11.61
N GLU A 500 9.29 41.83 -10.49
CA GLU A 500 9.42 43.16 -9.88
C GLU A 500 10.86 43.40 -9.40
N PHE A 501 11.50 42.42 -8.77
CA PHE A 501 12.88 42.50 -8.34
C PHE A 501 13.86 42.72 -9.50
N VAL A 502 13.67 42.01 -10.62
CA VAL A 502 14.47 42.21 -11.84
C VAL A 502 14.28 43.61 -12.43
N SER A 503 13.06 44.15 -12.42
CA SER A 503 12.81 45.54 -12.85
C SER A 503 13.48 46.56 -11.92
N LEU A 504 13.46 46.33 -10.60
CA LEU A 504 14.16 47.18 -9.64
C LEU A 504 15.67 47.14 -9.83
N GLN A 505 16.27 45.97 -10.02
CA GLN A 505 17.70 45.85 -10.34
C GLN A 505 18.08 46.59 -11.62
N LYS A 506 17.23 46.51 -12.66
CA LYS A 506 17.45 47.25 -13.91
C LYS A 506 17.39 48.76 -13.71
N ASN A 507 16.40 49.26 -12.98
CA ASN A 507 16.31 50.68 -12.62
C ASN A 507 17.50 51.15 -11.76
N LEU A 508 17.98 50.31 -10.85
CA LEU A 508 19.15 50.61 -10.03
C LEU A 508 20.43 50.69 -10.87
N ALA A 509 20.59 49.79 -11.85
CA ALA A 509 21.71 49.79 -12.78
C ALA A 509 21.68 51.03 -13.70
N GLU A 510 20.49 51.43 -14.20
CA GLU A 510 20.32 52.67 -14.98
C GLU A 510 20.61 53.92 -14.14
N LYS A 511 20.13 53.98 -12.88
CA LYS A 511 20.48 55.06 -11.95
C LYS A 511 21.98 55.09 -11.63
N SER A 512 22.61 53.94 -11.40
CA SER A 512 24.06 53.84 -11.16
C SER A 512 24.89 54.28 -12.37
N SER A 513 24.43 53.99 -13.59
CA SER A 513 25.04 54.49 -14.83
C SER A 513 24.95 56.02 -14.94
N ASN A 514 23.80 56.61 -14.57
CA ASN A 514 23.64 58.06 -14.52
C ASN A 514 24.52 58.73 -13.45
N VAL A 515 24.69 58.11 -12.28
CA VAL A 515 25.59 58.60 -11.22
C VAL A 515 27.05 58.53 -11.68
N ASN A 516 27.46 57.48 -12.38
CA ASN A 516 28.81 57.39 -12.94
C ASN A 516 29.05 58.46 -14.03
N HIS A 517 28.07 58.75 -14.88
CA HIS A 517 28.16 59.85 -15.85
C HIS A 517 28.21 61.24 -15.19
N LEU A 518 27.52 61.43 -14.06
CA LEU A 518 27.62 62.67 -13.26
C LEU A 518 28.98 62.78 -12.56
N ALA A 519 29.55 61.69 -12.05
CA ALA A 519 30.88 61.66 -11.44
C ALA A 519 32.00 61.88 -12.47
N GLU A 520 31.88 61.34 -13.68
CA GLU A 520 32.79 61.64 -14.80
C GLU A 520 32.72 63.10 -15.23
N ASN A 521 31.53 63.69 -15.32
CA ASN A 521 31.37 65.12 -15.61
C ASN A 521 31.91 66.03 -14.49
N PHE A 522 31.78 65.62 -13.23
CA PHE A 522 32.33 66.35 -12.08
C PHE A 522 33.86 66.32 -12.05
N ASN A 523 34.48 65.18 -12.39
CA ASN A 523 35.93 65.07 -12.56
C ASN A 523 36.44 65.86 -13.78
N LEU A 524 35.65 65.96 -14.85
CA LEU A 524 35.96 66.81 -16.00
C LEU A 524 35.90 68.31 -15.66
N GLU A 525 34.94 68.75 -14.83
CA GLU A 525 34.87 70.14 -14.33
C GLU A 525 35.99 70.47 -13.33
N GLN A 526 36.36 69.56 -12.42
CA GLN A 526 37.50 69.78 -11.52
C GLN A 526 38.83 69.92 -12.28
N SER A 527 39.00 69.20 -13.39
CA SER A 527 40.19 69.32 -14.24
C SER A 527 40.28 70.66 -14.98
N LYS A 528 39.15 71.32 -15.25
CA LYS A 528 39.12 72.67 -15.87
C LYS A 528 39.38 73.80 -14.87
N THR A 529 39.13 73.58 -13.57
CA THR A 529 39.32 74.62 -12.53
C THR A 529 40.75 74.76 -11.98
N LYS A 530 41.69 73.88 -12.36
CA LYS A 530 43.12 74.02 -11.97
C LYS A 530 43.96 74.85 -12.95
N SER A 531 43.37 75.44 -14.00
CA SER A 531 44.11 76.18 -15.03
C SER A 531 44.08 77.70 -14.91
N HIS A 532 43.19 78.34 -14.12
CA HIS A 532 43.10 79.81 -14.09
C HIS A 532 43.01 80.34 -12.65
N GLN A 533 44.18 80.66 -12.08
CA GLN A 533 44.31 81.72 -11.08
C GLN A 533 44.69 83.01 -11.81
N ASN A 534 43.70 83.84 -12.10
CA ASN A 534 43.81 85.30 -12.00
C ASN A 534 42.46 85.97 -12.28
N LEU A 535 42.21 87.03 -11.50
CA LEU A 535 41.19 88.09 -11.62
C LEU A 535 39.82 87.85 -10.96
N THR A 536 39.74 88.41 -9.75
CA THR A 536 38.70 89.27 -9.14
C THR A 536 37.26 89.35 -9.69
N SER A 537 36.36 89.33 -8.69
CA SER A 537 34.99 89.89 -8.60
C SER A 537 33.84 89.21 -9.35
N GLU A 538 33.34 88.10 -8.81
CA GLU A 538 31.96 87.64 -9.06
C GLU A 538 31.49 86.64 -7.97
N ASN A 539 31.42 87.09 -6.70
CA ASN A 539 31.30 86.21 -5.54
C ASN A 539 29.90 86.06 -4.91
N ASP A 540 28.86 86.67 -5.46
CA ASP A 540 27.52 86.63 -4.81
C ASP A 540 26.46 85.80 -5.57
N LEU A 541 26.64 85.49 -6.86
CA LEU A 541 25.73 84.60 -7.60
C LEU A 541 26.12 83.11 -7.55
N LYS A 542 27.40 82.79 -7.37
CA LYS A 542 27.91 81.41 -7.40
C LYS A 542 27.58 80.63 -6.12
N THR A 543 27.45 81.34 -5.00
CA THR A 543 27.19 80.78 -3.66
C THR A 543 25.75 80.31 -3.50
N ASN A 544 24.78 80.97 -4.15
CA ASN A 544 23.38 80.53 -4.15
C ASN A 544 23.13 79.35 -5.07
N LEU A 545 23.78 79.29 -6.24
CA LEU A 545 23.66 78.15 -7.16
C LEU A 545 24.33 76.88 -6.62
N LEU A 546 25.42 77.02 -5.85
CA LEU A 546 26.08 75.90 -5.17
C LEU A 546 25.27 75.40 -3.97
N ARG A 547 24.58 76.29 -3.23
CA ARG A 547 23.71 75.90 -2.12
C ARG A 547 22.47 75.14 -2.61
N GLU A 548 21.84 75.58 -3.69
CA GLU A 548 20.67 74.91 -4.28
C GLU A 548 21.04 73.54 -4.89
N LYS A 549 22.23 73.43 -5.51
CA LYS A 549 22.77 72.13 -5.94
C LYS A 549 23.14 71.20 -4.79
N PHE A 550 23.62 71.75 -3.66
CA PHE A 550 23.91 70.96 -2.46
C PHE A 550 22.63 70.38 -1.84
N GLU A 551 21.57 71.19 -1.75
CA GLU A 551 20.28 70.80 -1.16
C GLU A 551 19.53 69.76 -2.04
N VAL A 552 19.67 69.85 -3.36
CA VAL A 552 19.19 68.81 -4.29
C VAL A 552 20.00 67.51 -4.15
N SER A 553 21.32 67.59 -3.95
CA SER A 553 22.15 66.39 -3.74
C SER A 553 21.87 65.72 -2.40
N GLU A 554 21.63 66.49 -1.34
CA GLU A 554 21.36 65.97 0.01
C GLU A 554 19.98 65.29 0.07
N ASN A 555 18.99 65.83 -0.64
CA ASN A 555 17.69 65.18 -0.80
C ASN A 555 17.77 63.91 -1.68
N GLN A 556 18.61 63.88 -2.72
CA GLN A 556 18.84 62.66 -3.50
C GLN A 556 19.54 61.58 -2.67
N VAL A 557 20.52 61.93 -1.83
CA VAL A 557 21.21 60.99 -0.94
C VAL A 557 20.26 60.44 0.12
N LYS A 558 19.33 61.24 0.66
CA LYS A 558 18.29 60.75 1.59
C LYS A 558 17.31 59.78 0.92
N ILE A 559 16.91 60.05 -0.33
CA ILE A 559 16.07 59.14 -1.11
C ILE A 559 16.81 57.83 -1.39
N PHE A 560 18.09 57.88 -1.75
CA PHE A 560 18.92 56.67 -1.95
C PHE A 560 19.11 55.86 -0.67
N SER A 561 19.28 56.52 0.48
CA SER A 561 19.34 55.85 1.79
C SER A 561 18.04 55.14 2.13
N GLN A 562 16.89 55.79 1.88
CA GLN A 562 15.57 55.18 2.11
C GLN A 562 15.26 54.05 1.12
N GLU A 563 15.59 54.19 -0.17
CA GLU A 563 15.44 53.13 -1.17
C GLU A 563 16.34 51.92 -0.83
N SER A 564 17.58 52.16 -0.36
CA SER A 564 18.50 51.10 0.09
C SER A 564 18.02 50.36 1.33
N GLU A 565 17.42 51.07 2.28
CA GLU A 565 16.88 50.47 3.52
C GLU A 565 15.59 49.68 3.24
N THR A 566 14.78 50.14 2.28
CA THR A 566 13.60 49.40 1.81
C THR A 566 13.99 48.13 1.05
N LEU A 567 15.06 48.18 0.24
CA LEU A 567 15.63 47.02 -0.45
C LEU A 567 16.21 45.99 0.52
N LYS A 568 16.86 46.44 1.60
CA LYS A 568 17.37 45.56 2.65
C LYS A 568 16.22 44.84 3.38
N ASN A 569 15.15 45.55 3.73
CA ASN A 569 13.98 44.94 4.37
C ASN A 569 13.24 43.94 3.46
N LEU A 570 13.22 44.17 2.14
CA LEU A 570 12.70 43.24 1.13
C LEU A 570 13.60 42.02 0.90
N GLN A 571 14.87 42.07 1.30
CA GLN A 571 15.81 40.96 1.24
C GLN A 571 15.74 40.06 2.49
N GLU A 572 15.28 40.61 3.61
CA GLU A 572 15.13 39.91 4.89
C GLU A 572 13.74 39.25 5.07
N GLN A 573 12.74 39.66 4.27
CA GLN A 573 11.41 39.02 4.14
C GLN A 573 11.39 37.97 3.03
#